data_AF-A0A659UJ13-F1
#
_entry.id   AF-A0A659UJ13-F1
#
_cell.length_a   1.000
_cell.length_b   1.000
_cell.length_c   1.000
_cell.angle_alpha   90.00
_cell.angle_beta   90.00
_cell.angle_gamma   90.00
#
_symmetry.space_group_name_H-M   'P 1'
#
loop_
_entity.id
_entity.type
_entity.pdbx_description
1 polymer ?
#
loop_
_entity_poly.entity_id
_entity_poly.type
_entity_poly.pdbx_seq_one_letter_code
_entity_poly.pdbx_strand_id
1 'polypeptide(L)'
;ESPAQASALVQKHRGKDFDQRLADNEREWRAFLDTIQVETPDKALDAMVNHWLPYQSLACRIRARSAFYQASGAFGFRDQLQDTLALLAHDPTLARDQVL
;
A
#
# COMPACT_ATOMS: atom_id res chain seq x y z
N GLU A 1 0.22 -8.45 -23.89
CA GLU A 1 0.78 -7.13 -24.27
C GLU A 1 1.55 -7.26 -25.58
N SER A 2 1.47 -6.27 -26.47
CA SER A 2 2.23 -6.26 -27.73
C SER A 2 3.63 -5.65 -27.54
N PRO A 3 4.62 -5.97 -28.40
CA PRO A 3 5.95 -5.37 -28.34
C PRO A 3 5.96 -3.83 -28.36
N ALA A 4 4.98 -3.22 -29.03
CA ALA A 4 4.80 -1.77 -29.06
C ALA A 4 4.36 -1.21 -27.70
N GLN A 5 3.46 -1.90 -27.00
CA GLN A 5 3.02 -1.51 -25.64
C GLN A 5 4.18 -1.59 -24.63
N ALA A 6 4.98 -2.65 -24.69
CA ALA A 6 6.17 -2.79 -23.85
C ALA A 6 7.20 -1.67 -24.11
N SER A 7 7.46 -1.35 -25.37
CA SER A 7 8.38 -0.27 -25.74
C SER A 7 7.88 1.10 -25.25
N ALA A 8 6.58 1.37 -25.34
CA ALA A 8 5.98 2.60 -24.84
C ALA A 8 6.13 2.73 -23.31
N LEU A 9 5.93 1.65 -22.56
CA LEU A 9 6.15 1.63 -21.10
C LEU A 9 7.61 1.94 -20.74
N VAL A 10 8.57 1.32 -21.44
CA VAL A 10 10.00 1.58 -21.20
C VAL A 10 10.32 3.05 -21.44
N GLN A 11 9.86 3.65 -22.54
CA GLN A 11 10.12 5.06 -22.83
C GLN A 11 9.49 5.99 -21.78
N LYS A 12 8.24 5.71 -21.38
CA LYS A 12 7.55 6.46 -20.31
C LYS A 12 8.33 6.44 -19.00
N HIS A 13 8.86 5.28 -18.61
CA HIS A 13 9.57 5.14 -17.33
C HIS A 13 11.02 5.62 -17.39
N ARG A 14 11.69 5.57 -18.55
CA ARG A 14 13.03 6.15 -18.76
C ARG A 14 13.03 7.67 -18.83
N GLY A 15 11.92 8.27 -19.28
CA GLY A 15 11.78 9.73 -19.32
C GLY A 15 11.52 10.38 -17.95
N LYS A 16 11.35 9.59 -16.89
CA LYS A 16 11.25 10.11 -15.52
C LYS A 16 12.62 10.03 -14.84
N ASP A 17 13.02 11.13 -14.22
CA ASP A 17 14.20 11.16 -13.37
C ASP A 17 14.07 10.18 -12.19
N PHE A 18 15.14 9.46 -11.89
CA PHE A 18 15.14 8.40 -10.89
C PHE A 18 15.02 8.97 -9.47
N ASP A 19 15.79 10.01 -9.16
CA ASP A 19 15.82 10.62 -7.82
C ASP A 19 14.49 11.29 -7.51
N GLN A 20 13.91 11.98 -8.49
CA GLN A 20 12.56 12.53 -8.37
C GLN A 20 11.54 11.42 -8.09
N ARG A 21 11.62 10.30 -8.80
CA ARG A 21 10.69 9.19 -8.62
C ARG A 21 10.82 8.51 -7.26
N LEU A 22 12.04 8.37 -6.75
CA LEU A 22 12.27 7.86 -5.40
C LEU A 22 11.69 8.81 -4.37
N ALA A 23 11.95 10.11 -4.50
CA ALA A 23 11.42 11.13 -3.62
C ALA A 23 9.89 11.19 -3.63
N ASP A 24 9.25 11.03 -4.78
CA ASP A 24 7.79 10.94 -4.92
C ASP A 24 7.25 9.75 -4.12
N ASN A 25 7.83 8.57 -4.31
CA ASN A 25 7.44 7.35 -3.62
C ASN A 25 7.63 7.47 -2.09
N GLU A 26 8.74 8.06 -1.64
CA GLU A 26 8.94 8.32 -0.21
C GLU A 26 7.88 9.25 0.36
N ARG A 27 7.53 10.33 -0.35
CA ARG A 27 6.49 11.27 0.10
C ARG A 27 5.12 10.61 0.17
N GLU A 28 4.76 9.79 -0.81
CA GLU A 28 3.51 9.02 -0.81
C GLU A 28 3.44 8.08 0.40
N TRP A 29 4.52 7.35 0.68
CA TRP A 29 4.55 6.46 1.84
C TRP A 29 4.50 7.20 3.18
N ARG A 30 5.28 8.29 3.33
CA ARG A 30 5.22 9.11 4.55
C ARG A 30 3.83 9.69 4.76
N ALA A 31 3.21 10.26 3.72
CA ALA A 31 1.87 10.80 3.81
C ALA A 31 0.84 9.76 4.28
N PHE A 32 0.97 8.51 3.83
CA PHE A 32 0.10 7.42 4.30
C PHE A 32 0.41 7.01 5.75
N LEU A 33 1.68 6.73 6.06
CA LEU A 33 2.11 6.16 7.35
C LEU A 33 2.00 7.17 8.51
N ASP A 34 2.18 8.46 8.23
CA ASP A 34 2.11 9.53 9.23
C ASP A 34 0.66 9.87 9.63
N THR A 35 -0.35 9.22 9.04
CA THR A 35 -1.78 9.49 9.34
C THR A 35 -2.14 9.14 10.79
N ILE A 36 -1.60 8.05 11.31
CA ILE A 36 -1.74 7.65 12.72
C ILE A 36 -0.36 7.49 13.30
N GLN A 37 -0.09 8.22 14.38
CA GLN A 37 1.15 8.12 15.13
C GLN A 37 0.83 7.94 16.61
N VAL A 38 1.46 6.95 17.23
CA VAL A 38 1.45 6.73 18.67
C VAL A 38 2.85 6.96 19.23
N GLU A 39 2.88 7.44 20.46
CA GLU A 39 4.09 7.52 21.26
C GLU A 39 3.85 6.84 22.60
N THR A 40 4.64 5.81 22.87
CA THR A 40 4.54 5.02 24.09
C THR A 40 5.93 4.83 24.71
N PRO A 41 6.01 4.33 25.96
CA PRO A 41 7.27 3.90 26.54
C PRO A 41 7.93 2.72 25.80
N ASP A 42 7.17 1.96 25.01
CA ASP A 42 7.67 0.83 24.21
C ASP A 42 7.89 1.25 22.75
N LYS A 43 9.15 1.49 22.38
CA LYS A 43 9.49 1.94 21.01
C LYS A 43 9.29 0.85 19.95
N ALA A 44 9.23 -0.42 20.32
CA ALA A 44 8.90 -1.48 19.38
C ALA A 44 7.40 -1.42 19.01
N LEU A 45 6.55 -1.13 19.99
CA LEU A 45 5.11 -0.90 19.75
C LEU A 45 4.89 0.32 18.84
N ASP A 46 5.57 1.43 19.13
CA ASP A 46 5.52 2.64 18.30
C ASP A 46 5.89 2.29 16.84
N ALA A 47 7.00 1.59 16.61
CA ALA A 47 7.44 1.19 15.27
C ALA A 47 6.44 0.25 14.56
N MET A 48 5.81 -0.66 15.30
CA MET A 48 4.79 -1.55 14.73
C MET A 48 3.56 -0.77 14.25
N VAL A 49 3.01 0.10 15.10
CA VAL A 49 1.76 0.83 14.83
C VAL A 49 1.99 1.92 13.78
N ASN A 50 3.06 2.70 13.92
CA ASN A 50 3.31 3.87 13.08
C ASN A 50 3.87 3.51 11.70
N HIS A 51 4.38 2.29 11.52
CA HIS A 51 5.07 1.91 10.27
C HIS A 51 4.63 0.54 9.76
N TRP A 52 4.95 -0.53 10.48
CA TRP A 52 4.91 -1.88 9.89
C TRP A 52 3.50 -2.41 9.64
N LEU A 53 2.57 -2.24 10.58
CA LEU A 53 1.20 -2.73 10.45
C LEU A 53 0.42 -2.05 9.30
N PRO A 54 0.39 -0.70 9.18
CA PRO A 54 -0.27 -0.05 8.06
C PRO A 54 0.43 -0.32 6.73
N TYR A 55 1.78 -0.31 6.70
CA TYR A 55 2.55 -0.67 5.51
C TYR A 55 2.20 -2.07 4.99
N GLN A 56 2.25 -3.07 5.87
CA GLN A 56 1.97 -4.46 5.52
C GLN A 56 0.53 -4.63 5.05
N SER A 57 -0.43 -4.02 5.74
CA SER A 57 -1.85 -4.10 5.38
C SER A 57 -2.09 -3.54 3.98
N LEU A 58 -1.59 -2.33 3.68
CA LEU A 58 -1.77 -1.73 2.36
C LEU A 58 -1.01 -2.49 1.26
N ALA A 59 0.27 -2.80 1.48
CA ALA A 59 1.12 -3.42 0.47
C ALA A 59 0.68 -4.86 0.16
N CYS A 60 0.48 -5.67 1.19
CA CYS A 60 0.19 -7.08 1.04
C CYS A 60 -1.29 -7.35 0.80
N ARG A 61 -2.19 -6.80 1.62
CA ARG A 61 -3.62 -7.16 1.57
C ARG A 61 -4.35 -6.43 0.45
N ILE A 62 -4.11 -5.13 0.28
CA ILE A 62 -4.84 -4.33 -0.70
C ILE A 62 -4.18 -4.39 -2.09
N ARG A 63 -2.88 -4.04 -2.18
CA ARG A 63 -2.18 -3.91 -3.47
C ARG A 63 -1.79 -5.27 -4.07
N ALA A 64 -1.08 -6.10 -3.31
CA ALA A 64 -0.62 -7.39 -3.81
C ALA A 64 -1.66 -8.52 -3.69
N ARG A 65 -2.62 -8.37 -2.75
CA ARG A 65 -3.61 -9.40 -2.37
C ARG A 65 -2.95 -10.74 -2.02
N SER A 66 -1.79 -10.68 -1.41
CA SER A 66 -0.93 -11.82 -1.16
C SER A 66 -0.35 -11.75 0.25
N ALA A 67 -0.15 -12.91 0.87
CA ALA A 67 0.56 -13.05 2.13
C ALA A 67 1.35 -14.35 2.12
N PHE A 68 2.21 -14.55 3.13
CA PHE A 68 3.12 -15.71 3.21
C PHE A 68 2.40 -17.06 3.01
N TYR A 69 1.19 -17.22 3.56
CA TYR A 69 0.35 -18.43 3.40
C TYR A 69 -0.78 -18.28 2.38
N GLN A 70 -0.83 -17.16 1.65
CA GLN A 70 -1.94 -16.82 0.75
C GLN A 70 -1.39 -16.18 -0.53
N ALA A 71 -0.48 -16.88 -1.19
CA ALA A 71 0.18 -16.39 -2.41
C ALA A 71 -0.72 -16.42 -3.66
N SER A 72 -1.88 -17.05 -3.60
CA SER A 72 -2.79 -17.26 -4.73
C SER A 72 -3.67 -16.05 -5.08
N GLY A 73 -3.54 -14.91 -4.40
CA GLY A 73 -4.36 -13.74 -4.70
C GLY A 73 -5.78 -13.83 -4.11
N ALA A 74 -5.97 -14.50 -2.97
CA ALA A 74 -7.32 -14.85 -2.51
C ALA A 74 -8.20 -13.60 -2.29
N PHE A 75 -9.42 -13.70 -2.82
CA PHE A 75 -10.36 -12.59 -2.97
C PHE A 75 -11.71 -13.00 -2.36
N GLY A 76 -11.78 -13.02 -1.02
CA GLY A 76 -12.99 -13.33 -0.28
C GLY A 76 -13.79 -12.07 0.03
N PHE A 77 -15.12 -12.12 -0.06
CA PHE A 77 -15.98 -10.97 0.27
C PHE A 77 -15.71 -10.45 1.69
N ARG A 78 -15.68 -11.34 2.68
CA ARG A 78 -15.40 -10.99 4.08
C ARG A 78 -14.01 -10.37 4.26
N ASP A 79 -13.00 -10.97 3.64
CA ASP A 79 -11.61 -10.58 3.87
C ASP A 79 -11.35 -9.19 3.29
N GLN A 80 -11.94 -8.86 2.13
CA GLN A 80 -11.86 -7.53 1.54
C GLN A 80 -12.49 -6.43 2.41
N LEU A 81 -13.64 -6.71 3.02
CA LEU A 81 -14.27 -5.76 3.94
C LEU A 81 -13.43 -5.59 5.22
N GLN A 82 -12.83 -6.65 5.74
CA GLN A 82 -11.98 -6.57 6.93
C GLN A 82 -10.65 -5.85 6.66
N ASP A 83 -10.02 -6.11 5.51
CA ASP A 83 -8.74 -5.49 5.14
C ASP A 83 -8.90 -3.97 4.96
N THR A 84 -10.02 -3.52 4.42
CA THR A 84 -10.31 -2.08 4.24
C THR A 84 -10.82 -1.41 5.52
N LEU A 85 -11.51 -2.15 6.40
CA LEU A 85 -11.92 -1.66 7.73
C LEU A 85 -10.71 -1.19 8.55
N ALA A 86 -9.62 -1.95 8.54
CA ALA A 86 -8.39 -1.63 9.28
C ALA A 86 -7.72 -0.32 8.80
N LEU A 87 -8.05 0.15 7.59
CA LEU A 87 -7.46 1.32 6.96
C LEU A 87 -8.41 2.51 6.84
N LEU A 88 -9.63 2.45 7.40
CA LEU A 88 -10.61 3.54 7.29
C LEU A 88 -10.09 4.89 7.78
N ALA A 89 -9.29 4.89 8.86
CA ALA A 89 -8.69 6.09 9.39
C ALA A 89 -7.50 6.61 8.56
N HIS A 90 -6.89 5.74 7.74
CA HIS A 90 -5.80 6.11 6.84
C HIS A 90 -6.35 6.62 5.50
N ASP A 91 -7.26 5.86 4.89
CA ASP A 91 -7.87 6.17 3.60
C ASP A 91 -9.24 5.48 3.47
N PRO A 92 -10.35 6.21 3.71
CA PRO A 92 -11.69 5.64 3.59
C PRO A 92 -12.09 5.34 2.13
N THR A 93 -11.35 5.85 1.13
CA THR A 93 -11.66 5.58 -0.28
C THR A 93 -11.41 4.11 -0.63
N LEU A 94 -10.46 3.45 0.05
CA LEU A 94 -10.19 2.02 -0.11
C LEU A 94 -11.42 1.16 0.23
N ALA A 95 -12.12 1.49 1.31
CA ALA A 95 -13.35 0.79 1.69
C ALA A 95 -14.51 1.13 0.76
N ARG A 96 -14.61 2.39 0.31
CA ARG A 96 -15.64 2.81 -0.63
C ARG A 96 -15.53 2.06 -1.96
N ASP A 97 -14.34 1.97 -2.52
CA ASP A 97 -14.10 1.29 -3.80
C ASP A 97 -14.31 -0.23 -3.72
N GLN A 98 -14.32 -0.79 -2.51
CA GLN A 98 -14.55 -2.19 -2.25
C GLN A 98 -16.03 -2.56 -2.10
N VAL A 99 -16.87 -1.61 -1.69
CA VAL A 99 -18.31 -1.79 -1.43
C VAL A 99 -19.16 -1.45 -2.66
N LEU A 100 -18.67 -0.57 -3.54
CA LEU A 100 -19.36 -0.14 -4.77
C LEU A 100 -19.04 -1.05 -5.96
#